data_AF-A0A3P9KA45-F1
#
_entry.id   AF-A0A3P9KA45-F1
#
_cell.length_a   1.000
_cell.length_b   1.000
_cell.length_c   1.000
_cell.angle_alpha   90.00
_cell.angle_beta   90.00
_cell.angle_gamma   90.00
#
_symmetry.space_group_name_H-M   'P 1'
#
loop_
_entity.id
_entity.type
_entity.pdbx_description
1 polymer ?
#
loop_
_entity_poly.entity_id
_entity_poly.type
_entity_poly.pdbx_seq_one_letter_code
_entity_poly.pdbx_strand_id
1 'polypeptide(L)'
;MAGLASPVRVCRGILKELRAMQGPSYKRSLAYSYVMDQFRKNKVTGERYCRAQQEALHASHTYLCLLASTRSHQALHNLYHAKGECSTEEAAGLVGLRLPTQPGGKGWEK
;
A
#
# COMPACT_ATOMS: atom_id res chain seq x y z
N MET A 1 11.05 -21.28 -4.52
CA MET A 1 11.15 -20.15 -5.48
C MET A 1 9.76 -19.91 -6.05
N ALA A 2 9.08 -18.82 -5.70
CA ALA A 2 7.77 -18.51 -6.29
C ALA A 2 7.94 -18.52 -7.82
N GLY A 3 7.23 -19.42 -8.52
CA GLY A 3 7.32 -19.52 -9.97
C GLY A 3 7.10 -18.14 -10.58
N LEU A 4 8.04 -17.67 -11.41
CA LEU A 4 8.00 -16.33 -12.00
C LEU A 4 6.62 -16.12 -12.61
N ALA A 5 5.84 -15.20 -12.02
CA ALA A 5 4.50 -14.94 -12.51
C ALA A 5 4.61 -14.45 -13.95
N SER A 6 3.70 -14.91 -14.82
CA SER A 6 3.74 -14.49 -16.23
C SER A 6 3.80 -12.95 -16.33
N PRO A 7 4.61 -12.37 -17.25
CA PRO A 7 4.75 -10.91 -17.38
C PRO A 7 3.42 -10.16 -17.44
N VAL A 8 2.41 -10.77 -18.09
CA VAL A 8 1.05 -10.23 -18.20
C VAL A 8 0.35 -10.11 -16.85
N ARG A 9 0.54 -11.07 -15.94
CA ARG A 9 -0.02 -11.03 -14.57
C ARG A 9 0.60 -9.89 -13.76
N VAL A 10 1.92 -9.70 -13.87
CA VAL A 10 2.63 -8.60 -13.19
C VAL A 10 2.15 -7.24 -13.71
N CYS A 11 2.06 -7.09 -15.04
CA CYS A 11 1.51 -5.89 -15.67
C CYS A 11 0.08 -5.60 -15.15
N ARG A 12 -0.82 -6.60 -15.16
CA ARG A 12 -2.18 -6.45 -14.63
C ARG A 12 -2.21 -6.09 -13.15
N GLY A 13 -1.30 -6.65 -12.35
CA GLY A 13 -1.12 -6.30 -10.94
C GLY A 13 -0.77 -4.82 -10.76
N ILE A 14 0.22 -4.33 -11.49
CA ILE A 14 0.64 -2.92 -11.44
C ILE A 14 -0.53 -2.00 -11.83
N LEU A 15 -1.25 -2.35 -12.90
CA LEU A 15 -2.42 -1.57 -13.34
C LEU A 15 -3.56 -1.56 -12.32
N LYS A 16 -3.71 -2.64 -11.54
CA LYS A 16 -4.69 -2.71 -10.44
C LYS A 16 -4.33 -1.77 -9.31
N GLU A 17 -3.07 -1.74 -8.90
CA GLU A 17 -2.59 -0.81 -7.85
C GLU A 17 -2.67 0.65 -8.32
N LEU A 18 -2.29 0.94 -9.58
CA LEU A 18 -2.45 2.29 -10.15
C LEU A 18 -3.90 2.76 -10.18
N ARG A 19 -4.84 1.85 -10.49
CA ARG A 19 -6.28 2.13 -10.42
C ARG A 19 -6.75 2.38 -8.99
N ALA A 20 -6.22 1.65 -8.01
CA ALA A 20 -6.56 1.87 -6.61
C ALA A 20 -6.11 3.25 -6.11
N MET A 21 -4.95 3.74 -6.58
CA MET A 21 -4.41 5.05 -6.21
C MET A 21 -5.05 6.24 -6.94
N GLN A 22 -5.23 6.14 -8.26
CA GLN A 22 -5.63 7.27 -9.11
C GLN A 22 -7.09 7.18 -9.59
N GLY A 23 -7.81 6.11 -9.25
CA GLY A 23 -9.19 5.90 -9.66
C GLY A 23 -9.35 5.66 -11.16
N PRO A 24 -10.49 6.03 -11.78
CA PRO A 24 -10.80 5.70 -13.18
C PRO A 24 -9.92 6.44 -14.20
N SER A 25 -9.29 7.56 -13.81
CA SER A 25 -8.41 8.37 -14.66
C SER A 25 -6.99 7.80 -14.80
N TYR A 26 -6.67 6.69 -14.13
CA TYR A 26 -5.32 6.09 -14.14
C TYR A 26 -4.75 5.84 -15.54
N LYS A 27 -5.61 5.60 -16.55
CA LYS A 27 -5.21 5.39 -17.95
C LYS A 27 -4.56 6.62 -18.61
N ARG A 28 -4.82 7.82 -18.09
CA ARG A 28 -4.23 9.08 -18.56
C ARG A 28 -2.91 9.42 -17.86
N SER A 29 -2.53 8.63 -16.85
CA SER A 29 -1.32 8.89 -16.07
C SER A 29 -0.06 8.55 -16.85
N LEU A 30 1.02 9.31 -16.58
CA LEU A 30 2.34 9.04 -17.13
C LEU A 30 2.85 7.65 -16.72
N ALA A 31 2.50 7.20 -15.50
CA ALA A 31 2.84 5.87 -15.01
C ALA A 31 2.22 4.77 -15.87
N TYR A 32 0.95 4.93 -16.28
CA TYR A 32 0.28 3.98 -17.16
C TYR A 32 0.97 3.89 -18.52
N SER A 33 1.21 5.04 -19.17
CA SER A 33 1.87 5.06 -20.49
C SER A 33 3.27 4.46 -20.43
N TYR A 34 4.04 4.79 -19.39
CA TYR A 34 5.39 4.27 -19.21
C TYR A 34 5.40 2.75 -19.02
N VAL A 35 4.56 2.22 -18.11
CA VAL A 35 4.48 0.78 -17.87
C VAL A 35 4.08 0.04 -19.16
N MET A 36 3.06 0.52 -19.87
CA MET A 36 2.61 -0.11 -21.11
C MET A 36 3.69 -0.09 -22.21
N ASP A 37 4.46 0.99 -22.31
CA ASP A 37 5.56 1.11 -23.26
C ASP A 37 6.71 0.14 -22.93
N GLN A 38 7.11 0.02 -21.66
CA GLN A 38 8.14 -0.92 -21.21
C GLN A 38 7.76 -2.38 -21.48
N PHE A 39 6.51 -2.76 -21.24
CA PHE A 39 6.03 -4.13 -21.52
C PHE A 39 5.95 -4.42 -23.03
N ARG A 40 5.71 -3.40 -23.88
CA ARG A 40 5.69 -3.56 -25.34
C ARG A 40 7.11 -3.69 -25.91
N LYS A 41 8.04 -2.85 -25.44
CA LYS A 41 9.46 -2.89 -25.84
C LYS A 41 10.11 -4.23 -25.56
N ASN A 42 9.81 -4.83 -24.39
CA ASN A 42 10.37 -6.12 -23.97
C ASN A 42 9.61 -7.36 -24.52
N LYS A 43 8.71 -7.18 -25.51
CA LYS A 43 7.98 -8.29 -26.15
C LYS A 43 8.79 -9.00 -27.24
N VAL A 44 9.78 -8.33 -27.85
CA VAL A 44 10.51 -8.87 -29.01
C VAL A 44 11.61 -9.84 -28.55
N THR A 45 11.50 -11.08 -28.98
CA THR A 45 12.34 -12.23 -28.59
C THR A 45 13.52 -12.40 -29.56
N GLY A 46 14.68 -11.86 -29.20
CA GLY A 46 15.96 -12.39 -29.68
C GLY A 46 16.75 -12.93 -28.49
N GLU A 47 17.59 -13.94 -28.66
CA GLU A 47 18.24 -14.67 -27.55
C GLU A 47 19.08 -13.77 -26.62
N ARG A 48 19.63 -12.67 -27.14
CA ARG A 48 20.34 -11.63 -26.36
C ARG A 48 19.41 -10.76 -25.50
N TYR A 49 18.11 -10.75 -25.78
CA TYR A 49 17.05 -10.02 -25.07
C TYR A 49 16.40 -10.81 -23.91
N CYS A 50 16.67 -12.12 -23.78
CA CYS A 50 16.12 -12.92 -22.69
C CYS A 50 16.53 -12.39 -21.31
N ARG A 51 17.77 -11.90 -21.16
CA ARG A 51 18.25 -11.30 -19.91
C ARG A 51 17.56 -9.97 -19.62
N ALA A 52 17.45 -9.08 -20.61
CA ALA A 52 16.76 -7.80 -20.46
C ALA A 52 15.27 -7.99 -20.09
N GLN A 53 14.62 -9.01 -20.66
CA GLN A 53 13.24 -9.36 -20.31
C GLN A 53 13.11 -9.87 -18.87
N GLN A 54 14.04 -10.72 -18.43
CA GLN A 54 14.08 -11.22 -17.04
C GLN A 54 14.34 -10.10 -16.04
N GLU A 55 15.29 -9.21 -16.33
CA GLU A 55 15.59 -8.03 -15.53
C GLU A 55 14.39 -7.08 -15.46
N ALA A 56 13.73 -6.82 -16.59
CA ALA A 56 12.51 -6.01 -16.64
C ALA A 56 11.36 -6.66 -15.85
N LEU A 57 11.21 -7.98 -15.91
CA LEU A 57 10.21 -8.71 -15.14
C LEU A 57 10.50 -8.65 -13.64
N HIS A 58 11.76 -8.81 -13.24
CA HIS A 58 12.18 -8.68 -11.85
C HIS A 58 11.92 -7.26 -11.32
N ALA A 59 12.34 -6.23 -12.06
CA ALA A 59 12.07 -4.84 -11.71
C ALA A 59 10.56 -4.55 -11.60
N SER A 60 9.75 -5.10 -12.51
CA SER A 60 8.29 -4.98 -12.47
C SER A 60 7.70 -5.63 -11.22
N HIS A 61 8.24 -6.77 -10.79
CA HIS A 61 7.82 -7.46 -9.57
C HIS A 61 8.15 -6.63 -8.33
N THR A 62 9.36 -6.07 -8.26
CA THR A 62 9.78 -5.19 -7.17
C THR A 62 8.90 -3.95 -7.11
N TYR A 63 8.58 -3.35 -8.26
CA TYR A 63 7.69 -2.19 -8.32
C TYR A 63 6.26 -2.53 -7.87
N LEU A 64 5.72 -3.69 -8.27
CA LEU A 64 4.42 -4.15 -7.79
C LEU A 64 4.41 -4.36 -6.27
N CYS A 65 5.46 -4.96 -5.73
CA CYS A 65 5.62 -5.16 -4.29
C CYS A 65 5.64 -3.82 -3.54
N LEU A 66 6.38 -2.84 -4.07
CA LEU A 66 6.43 -1.48 -3.52
C LEU A 66 5.03 -0.86 -3.47
N LEU A 67 4.30 -0.84 -4.59
CA LEU A 67 2.95 -0.25 -4.66
C LEU A 67 1.98 -0.91 -3.67
N ALA A 68 1.97 -2.24 -3.62
CA ALA A 68 1.12 -2.98 -2.70
C ALA A 68 1.48 -2.70 -1.22
N SER A 69 2.78 -2.59 -0.92
CA SER A 69 3.29 -2.27 0.42
C SER A 69 2.93 -0.84 0.81
N THR A 70 3.05 0.13 -0.09
CA THR A 70 2.64 1.52 0.14
C THR A 70 1.14 1.61 0.44
N ARG A 71 0.28 0.91 -0.30
CA ARG A 71 -1.16 0.86 -0.03
C ARG A 71 -1.46 0.28 1.36
N SER A 72 -0.77 -0.79 1.72
CA SER A 72 -0.94 -1.45 3.03
C SER A 72 -0.43 -0.57 4.16
N HIS A 73 0.71 0.09 3.95
CA HIS A 73 1.27 1.07 4.88
C HIS A 73 0.31 2.25 5.09
N GLN A 74 -0.28 2.80 4.03
CA GLN A 74 -1.27 3.88 4.14
C GLN A 74 -2.49 3.43 4.96
N ALA A 75 -2.97 2.20 4.76
CA ALA A 75 -4.09 1.66 5.53
C ALA A 75 -3.73 1.53 7.02
N LEU A 76 -2.55 0.99 7.34
CA LEU A 76 -2.06 0.90 8.71
C LEU A 76 -1.86 2.28 9.34
N HIS A 77 -1.26 3.21 8.60
CA HIS A 77 -1.07 4.58 9.05
C HIS A 77 -2.42 5.25 9.35
N ASN A 78 -3.42 5.08 8.49
CA ASN A 78 -4.75 5.65 8.75
C ASN A 78 -5.44 4.98 9.96
N LEU A 79 -5.20 3.70 10.21
CA LEU A 79 -5.78 3.00 11.35
C LEU A 79 -5.13 3.40 12.69
N TYR A 80 -3.81 3.54 12.71
CA TYR A 80 -3.05 3.70 13.95
C TYR A 80 -2.51 5.11 14.18
N HIS A 81 -2.12 5.81 13.12
CA HIS A 81 -1.53 7.15 13.21
C HIS A 81 -2.58 8.26 13.25
N ALA A 82 -3.75 8.07 12.63
CA ALA A 82 -4.77 9.12 12.51
C ALA A 82 -5.59 9.37 13.79
N LYS A 83 -5.44 8.54 14.84
CA LYS A 83 -6.18 8.70 16.10
C LYS A 83 -5.44 9.47 17.20
N GLY A 84 -4.18 9.86 17.00
CA GLY A 84 -3.38 10.48 18.05
C GLY A 84 -3.21 9.58 19.27
N GLU A 85 -2.71 10.14 20.38
CA GLU A 85 -2.79 9.48 21.68
C GLU A 85 -4.24 9.55 22.18
N CYS A 86 -4.77 8.43 22.69
CA CYS A 86 -6.08 8.45 23.37
C CYS A 86 -6.02 9.47 24.51
N SER A 87 -7.08 10.25 24.68
CA SER A 87 -7.20 11.12 25.85
C SER A 87 -7.12 10.28 27.13
N THR A 88 -6.68 10.89 28.23
CA THR A 88 -6.61 10.21 29.54
C THR A 88 -7.97 9.66 29.99
N GLU A 89 -9.07 10.30 29.58
CA GLU A 89 -10.44 9.84 29.80
C GLU A 89 -10.77 8.58 29.02
N GLU A 90 -10.51 8.56 27.72
CA GLU A 90 -10.73 7.39 26.86
C GLU A 90 -9.86 6.21 27.30
N ALA A 91 -8.60 6.48 27.66
CA ALA A 91 -7.68 5.48 28.16
C ALA A 91 -8.17 4.87 29.50
N ALA A 92 -8.69 5.70 30.43
CA ALA A 92 -9.31 5.22 31.65
C ALA A 92 -10.55 4.36 31.35
N GLY A 93 -11.40 4.79 30.41
CA GLY A 93 -12.59 4.04 30.01
C GLY A 93 -12.29 2.66 29.42
N LEU A 94 -11.21 2.51 28.65
CA LEU A 94 -10.78 1.22 28.08
C LEU A 94 -10.46 0.16 29.14
N VAL A 95 -9.97 0.57 30.30
CA VAL A 95 -9.65 -0.32 31.42
C VAL A 95 -10.76 -0.38 32.48
N GLY A 96 -11.92 0.22 32.21
CA GLY A 96 -13.07 0.26 33.13
C GLY A 96 -12.91 1.25 34.29
N LEU A 97 -12.00 2.23 34.16
CA LEU A 97 -11.77 3.29 35.12
C LEU A 97 -12.42 4.62 34.66
N ARG A 98 -12.52 5.59 35.58
CA ARG A 98 -12.96 6.96 35.29
C ARG A 98 -11.99 7.96 35.88
N LEU A 99 -11.86 9.14 35.24
CA LEU A 99 -11.08 10.22 35.81
C LEU A 99 -11.76 10.79 37.07
N PRO A 100 -10.99 11.15 38.11
CA PRO A 100 -11.53 11.76 39.31
C PRO A 100 -11.97 13.20 39.01
N THR A 101 -13.18 13.57 39.43
CA THR A 101 -13.74 14.94 39.27
C THR A 101 -13.07 15.95 40.21
N GLN A 102 -12.46 15.50 41.31
CA GLN A 102 -11.84 16.35 42.31
C GLN A 102 -10.52 15.74 42.84
N PRO A 103 -9.43 16.51 42.94
CA PRO A 103 -8.20 16.05 43.57
C PRO A 103 -8.48 15.77 45.06
N GLY A 104 -8.21 14.55 45.51
CA GLY A 104 -8.49 14.10 46.89
C GLY A 104 -9.55 12.99 47.02
N GLY A 105 -10.02 12.39 45.92
CA GLY A 105 -10.76 11.12 45.95
C GLY A 105 -12.22 11.19 46.43
N LYS A 106 -12.76 12.39 46.70
CA LYS A 106 -14.17 12.61 47.04
C LYS A 106 -14.91 13.15 45.82
N GLY A 107 -15.47 12.27 45.00
CA GLY A 107 -16.18 12.70 43.78
C GLY A 107 -16.83 11.56 42.97
N TRP A 108 -17.15 10.43 43.59
CA TRP A 108 -17.77 9.27 42.91
C TRP A 108 -19.31 9.35 42.84
N GLU A 109 -19.91 10.41 43.40
CA GLU A 109 -21.36 10.61 43.40
C GLU A 109 -21.80 11.44 42.18
N LYS A 110 -22.07 10.74 41.07
CA LYS A 110 -23.24 10.87 40.19
C LYS A 110 -23.17 9.89 39.02
#